data_AF-A0A2A5VUW4-F1
#
_entry.id   AF-A0A2A5VUW4-F1
#
_cell.length_a   1.000
_cell.length_b   1.000
_cell.length_c   1.000
_cell.angle_alpha   90.00
_cell.angle_beta   90.00
_cell.angle_gamma   90.00
#
_symmetry.space_group_name_H-M   'P 1'
#
loop_
_entity.id
_entity.type
_entity.pdbx_description
1 polymer ?
#
loop_
_entity_poly.entity_id
_entity_poly.type
_entity_poly.pdbx_seq_one_letter_code
_entity_poly.pdbx_strand_id
1 'polypeptide(L)'
;MERFDVKRGLVKQVTSNGGLAVLARDYFDNVEDTGDNSFNGSHDIMTSIVASYNEQGALIVNVTNIPPDFEDAEAVKSAMEARKNWTLFLDAATGYNSKQRGDKAKEWAKKASKAKSGISAARHFMSMSKNISEEISEQAESMIEEIEAALEQGDNTKAAGRAGKLAKLLE
;
A
#
# COMPACT_ATOMS: atom_id res chain seq x y z
N MET A 1 2.32 8.06 -5.79
CA MET A 1 2.74 6.72 -5.36
C MET A 1 1.53 6.00 -4.75
N GLU A 2 1.17 4.84 -5.30
CA GLU A 2 0.03 4.02 -4.89
C GLU A 2 0.53 2.72 -4.25
N ARG A 3 -0.20 2.20 -3.26
CA ARG A 3 0.13 0.97 -2.53
C ARG A 3 -0.93 -0.09 -2.79
N PHE A 4 -0.49 -1.29 -3.14
CA PHE A 4 -1.34 -2.47 -3.22
C PHE A 4 -0.91 -3.54 -2.22
N ASP A 5 -1.88 -4.11 -1.51
CA ASP A 5 -1.63 -5.32 -0.74
C ASP A 5 -1.33 -6.49 -1.67
N VAL A 6 -0.44 -7.37 -1.21
CA VAL A 6 0.03 -8.52 -1.97
C VAL A 6 -0.34 -9.79 -1.21
N LYS A 7 -0.79 -10.81 -1.94
CA LYS A 7 -1.14 -12.10 -1.36
C LYS A 7 0.06 -12.72 -0.65
N ARG A 8 -0.16 -13.25 0.55
CA ARG A 8 0.89 -13.87 1.37
C ARG A 8 1.65 -14.93 0.57
N GLY A 9 2.98 -14.84 0.58
CA GLY A 9 3.87 -15.77 -0.12
C GLY A 9 4.15 -15.42 -1.58
N LEU A 10 3.38 -14.53 -2.20
CA LEU A 10 3.54 -14.19 -3.62
C LEU A 10 4.86 -13.47 -3.89
N VAL A 11 5.27 -12.52 -3.03
CA VAL A 11 6.57 -11.84 -3.18
C VAL A 11 7.70 -12.85 -3.30
N LYS A 12 7.74 -13.86 -2.40
CA LYS A 12 8.76 -14.92 -2.44
C LYS A 12 8.72 -15.73 -3.74
N GLN A 13 7.52 -16.03 -4.23
CA GLN A 13 7.33 -16.74 -5.49
C GLN A 13 7.85 -15.90 -6.67
N VAL A 14 7.49 -14.63 -6.74
CA VAL A 14 7.95 -13.70 -7.79
C VAL A 14 9.47 -13.53 -7.73
N THR A 15 10.06 -13.32 -6.55
CA THR A 15 11.52 -13.26 -6.38
C THR A 15 12.21 -14.53 -6.84
N SER A 16 11.66 -15.71 -6.51
CA SER A 16 12.22 -17.00 -6.94
C SER A 16 12.18 -17.20 -8.46
N ASN A 17 11.24 -16.53 -9.13
CA ASN A 17 11.05 -16.58 -10.59
C ASN A 17 11.81 -15.47 -11.33
N GLY A 18 12.79 -14.83 -10.69
CA GLY A 18 13.60 -13.76 -11.30
C GLY A 18 13.16 -12.34 -10.96
N GLY A 19 12.18 -12.17 -10.06
CA GLY A 19 11.83 -10.87 -9.49
C GLY A 19 10.78 -10.09 -10.27
N LEU A 20 10.47 -8.90 -9.74
CA LEU A 20 9.39 -8.05 -10.25
C LEU A 20 9.66 -7.55 -11.68
N ALA A 21 10.93 -7.30 -12.04
CA ALA A 21 11.31 -6.88 -13.38
C ALA A 21 11.05 -7.98 -14.43
N VAL A 22 11.31 -9.25 -14.09
CA VAL A 22 10.99 -10.38 -14.99
C VAL A 22 9.49 -10.50 -15.19
N LEU A 23 8.70 -10.40 -14.12
CA LEU A 23 7.24 -10.40 -14.22
C LEU A 23 6.72 -9.24 -15.09
N ALA A 24 7.32 -8.05 -14.96
CA ALA A 24 6.89 -6.86 -15.67
C ALA A 24 7.12 -6.94 -17.20
N ARG A 25 8.14 -7.69 -17.65
CA ARG A 25 8.44 -7.91 -19.08
C ARG A 25 7.37 -8.69 -19.83
N ASP A 26 6.48 -9.40 -19.12
CA ASP A 26 5.33 -10.06 -19.74
C ASP A 26 4.23 -9.05 -20.15
N TYR A 27 4.30 -7.80 -19.68
CA TYR A 27 3.24 -6.80 -19.83
C TYR A 27 3.69 -5.48 -20.44
N PHE A 28 4.98 -5.15 -20.35
CA PHE A 28 5.53 -3.85 -20.77
C PHE A 28 6.75 -4.02 -21.67
N ASP A 29 6.90 -3.13 -22.63
CA ASP A 29 7.97 -3.20 -23.62
C ASP A 29 9.34 -2.83 -23.04
N ASN A 30 9.39 -1.74 -22.28
CA ASN A 30 10.63 -1.23 -21.71
C ASN A 30 10.64 -1.52 -20.21
N VAL A 31 11.52 -2.43 -19.77
CA VAL A 31 11.68 -2.79 -18.36
C VAL A 31 13.16 -2.93 -18.00
N GLU A 32 13.60 -2.02 -17.14
CA GLU A 32 14.91 -2.02 -16.50
C GLU A 32 14.78 -2.53 -15.06
N ASP A 33 15.56 -3.56 -14.73
CA ASP A 33 15.64 -4.08 -13.37
C ASP A 33 16.49 -3.14 -12.52
N THR A 34 15.93 -2.67 -11.41
CA THR A 34 16.60 -1.74 -10.49
C THR A 34 17.06 -2.40 -9.20
N GLY A 35 17.00 -3.74 -9.12
CA GLY A 35 17.37 -4.53 -7.94
C GLY A 35 16.26 -4.62 -6.90
N ASP A 36 16.46 -5.44 -5.86
CA ASP A 36 15.55 -5.53 -4.70
C ASP A 36 14.05 -5.75 -5.02
N ASN A 37 13.77 -6.53 -6.08
CA ASN A 37 12.43 -6.70 -6.64
C ASN A 37 11.75 -5.37 -7.01
N SER A 38 12.48 -4.52 -7.71
CA SER A 38 11.99 -3.28 -8.28
C SER A 38 12.30 -3.19 -9.77
N PHE A 39 11.56 -2.35 -10.49
CA PHE A 39 11.87 -2.01 -11.87
C PHE A 39 11.45 -0.59 -12.20
N ASN A 40 12.10 -0.06 -13.23
CA ASN A 40 11.65 1.09 -13.99
C ASN A 40 11.18 0.62 -15.36
N GLY A 41 10.11 1.20 -15.87
CA GLY A 41 9.62 0.84 -17.19
C GLY A 41 8.72 1.87 -17.83
N SER A 42 8.29 1.56 -19.04
CA SER A 42 7.32 2.34 -19.80
C SER A 42 6.63 1.45 -20.83
N HIS A 43 5.40 1.81 -21.17
CA HIS A 43 4.62 1.12 -22.19
C HIS A 43 3.51 2.05 -22.70
N ASP A 44 3.59 2.39 -23.99
CA ASP A 44 2.61 3.25 -24.67
C ASP A 44 2.32 4.55 -23.88
N ILE A 45 1.06 4.78 -23.48
CA ILE A 45 0.64 5.97 -22.71
C ILE A 45 1.25 6.06 -21.31
N MET A 46 1.79 4.95 -20.77
CA MET A 46 2.52 4.91 -19.50
C MET A 46 3.99 5.25 -19.74
N THR A 47 4.29 6.55 -19.77
CA THR A 47 5.64 7.07 -20.03
C THR A 47 6.66 6.77 -18.94
N SER A 48 6.21 6.51 -17.70
CA SER A 48 7.06 6.09 -16.60
C SER A 48 6.29 5.19 -15.64
N ILE A 49 6.86 4.05 -15.31
CA ILE A 49 6.38 3.09 -14.32
C ILE A 49 7.56 2.80 -13.39
N VAL A 50 7.44 3.17 -12.13
CA VAL A 50 8.39 2.80 -11.08
C VAL A 50 7.66 1.90 -10.10
N ALA A 51 8.12 0.68 -9.90
CA ALA A 51 7.45 -0.25 -8.99
C ALA A 51 8.44 -1.05 -8.16
N SER A 52 8.09 -1.31 -6.90
CA SER A 52 8.88 -2.12 -5.98
C SER A 52 8.01 -2.84 -4.95
N TYR A 53 8.48 -3.97 -4.43
CA TYR A 53 7.95 -4.48 -3.17
C TYR A 53 8.64 -3.80 -2.00
N ASN A 54 7.87 -3.20 -1.09
CA ASN A 54 8.43 -2.63 0.14
C ASN A 54 8.75 -3.70 1.18
N GLU A 55 9.36 -3.29 2.29
CA GLU A 55 9.74 -4.18 3.41
C GLU A 55 8.55 -4.93 4.03
N GLN A 56 7.35 -4.38 3.94
CA GLN A 56 6.10 -4.99 4.42
C GLN A 56 5.51 -5.99 3.40
N GLY A 57 6.17 -6.17 2.25
CA GLY A 57 5.72 -7.02 1.16
C GLY A 57 4.54 -6.45 0.37
N ALA A 58 4.25 -5.16 0.47
CA ALA A 58 3.26 -4.48 -0.36
C ALA A 58 3.90 -4.00 -1.67
N LEU A 59 3.12 -3.98 -2.75
CA LEU A 59 3.55 -3.42 -4.02
C LEU A 59 3.36 -1.91 -3.98
N ILE A 60 4.41 -1.17 -4.23
CA ILE A 60 4.43 0.28 -4.33
C ILE A 60 4.65 0.65 -5.78
N VAL A 61 3.80 1.50 -6.34
CA VAL A 61 3.91 1.94 -7.73
C VAL A 61 3.84 3.45 -7.85
N ASN A 62 4.53 3.99 -8.85
CA ASN A 62 4.39 5.35 -9.30
C ASN A 62 4.31 5.35 -10.82
N VAL A 63 3.20 5.82 -11.38
CA VAL A 63 2.96 5.78 -12.82
C VAL A 63 2.65 7.17 -13.35
N THR A 64 3.34 7.56 -14.42
CA THR A 64 3.06 8.78 -15.19
C THR A 64 2.40 8.40 -16.51
N ASN A 65 1.18 8.88 -16.71
CA ASN A 65 0.39 8.64 -17.91
C ASN A 65 0.22 9.93 -18.72
N ILE A 66 0.22 9.80 -20.05
CA ILE A 66 -0.22 10.85 -20.96
C ILE A 66 -1.55 10.44 -21.63
N PRO A 67 -2.42 11.38 -22.00
CA PRO A 67 -3.58 11.04 -22.81
C PRO A 67 -3.15 10.52 -24.19
N PRO A 68 -3.86 9.54 -24.77
CA PRO A 68 -3.67 9.21 -26.18
C PRO A 68 -4.13 10.38 -27.05
N ASP A 69 -3.72 10.36 -28.32
CA ASP A 69 -4.41 11.15 -29.33
C ASP A 69 -5.83 10.60 -29.51
N PHE A 70 -6.84 11.43 -29.22
CA PHE A 70 -8.24 11.02 -29.30
C PHE A 70 -8.81 11.04 -30.72
N GLU A 71 -8.13 11.73 -31.64
CA GLU A 71 -8.52 11.79 -33.05
C GLU A 71 -7.98 10.57 -33.83
N ASP A 72 -7.01 9.85 -33.25
CA ASP A 72 -6.46 8.61 -33.80
C ASP A 72 -7.07 7.38 -33.12
N ALA A 73 -7.89 6.65 -33.86
CA ALA A 73 -8.54 5.44 -33.38
C ALA A 73 -7.56 4.32 -32.99
N GLU A 74 -6.40 4.20 -33.66
CA GLU A 74 -5.38 3.22 -33.31
C GLU A 74 -4.65 3.64 -32.02
N ALA A 75 -4.38 4.94 -31.83
CA ALA A 75 -3.82 5.45 -30.57
C ALA A 75 -4.75 5.21 -29.37
N VAL A 76 -6.06 5.43 -29.54
CA VAL A 76 -7.06 5.11 -28.51
C VAL A 76 -7.09 3.61 -28.19
N LYS A 77 -7.05 2.76 -29.20
CA LYS A 77 -7.06 1.30 -29.05
C LYS A 77 -5.81 0.81 -28.34
N SER A 78 -4.63 1.30 -28.73
CA SER A 78 -3.35 1.00 -28.05
C SER A 78 -3.43 1.39 -26.58
N ALA A 79 -3.92 2.59 -26.27
CA ALA A 79 -4.07 3.05 -24.90
C ALA A 79 -5.03 2.19 -24.06
N MET A 80 -6.07 1.62 -24.68
CA MET A 80 -6.95 0.65 -24.01
C MET A 80 -6.23 -0.66 -23.71
N GLU A 81 -5.40 -1.15 -24.63
CA GLU A 81 -4.57 -2.34 -24.44
C GLU A 81 -3.51 -2.13 -23.37
N ALA A 82 -2.82 -0.99 -23.38
CA ALA A 82 -1.84 -0.62 -22.36
C ALA A 82 -2.47 -0.61 -20.95
N ARG A 83 -3.68 -0.05 -20.79
CA ARG A 83 -4.43 -0.09 -19.51
C ARG A 83 -4.84 -1.50 -19.10
N LYS A 84 -5.15 -2.37 -20.08
CA LYS A 84 -5.45 -3.78 -19.83
C LYS A 84 -4.18 -4.50 -19.33
N ASN A 85 -3.04 -4.30 -19.98
CA ASN A 85 -1.76 -4.87 -19.58
C ASN A 85 -1.35 -4.40 -18.18
N TRP A 86 -1.53 -3.12 -17.87
CA TRP A 86 -1.35 -2.59 -16.52
C TRP A 86 -2.21 -3.33 -15.48
N THR A 87 -3.49 -3.54 -15.79
CA THR A 87 -4.40 -4.26 -14.88
C THR A 87 -3.97 -5.72 -14.68
N LEU A 88 -3.56 -6.40 -15.75
CA LEU A 88 -3.09 -7.79 -15.68
C LEU A 88 -1.76 -7.91 -14.94
N PHE A 89 -0.84 -6.97 -15.13
CA PHE A 89 0.37 -6.86 -14.34
C PHE A 89 0.04 -6.72 -12.85
N LEU A 90 -0.87 -5.82 -12.48
CA LEU A 90 -1.29 -5.68 -11.08
C LEU A 90 -1.92 -6.98 -10.55
N ASP A 91 -2.72 -7.69 -11.34
CA ASP A 91 -3.30 -8.97 -10.95
C ASP A 91 -2.20 -10.00 -10.64
N ALA A 92 -1.18 -10.10 -11.50
CA ALA A 92 -0.08 -11.03 -11.32
C ALA A 92 0.88 -10.63 -10.19
N ALA A 93 1.19 -9.34 -10.05
CA ALA A 93 2.12 -8.82 -9.05
C ALA A 93 1.52 -8.77 -7.63
N THR A 94 0.18 -8.69 -7.52
CA THR A 94 -0.51 -8.64 -6.22
C THR A 94 -1.19 -9.96 -5.86
N GLY A 95 -1.55 -10.79 -6.85
CA GLY A 95 -2.34 -12.00 -6.66
C GLY A 95 -3.82 -11.72 -6.37
N TYR A 96 -4.28 -10.50 -6.64
CA TYR A 96 -5.64 -10.02 -6.43
C TYR A 96 -6.17 -9.38 -7.71
N ASN A 97 -7.43 -9.63 -8.08
CA ASN A 97 -8.07 -8.90 -9.17
C ASN A 97 -8.45 -7.46 -8.76
N SER A 98 -8.90 -6.65 -9.72
CA SER A 98 -9.31 -5.25 -9.49
C SER A 98 -10.30 -5.05 -8.34
N LYS A 99 -11.30 -5.92 -8.19
CA LYS A 99 -12.28 -5.83 -7.10
C LYS A 99 -11.61 -6.09 -5.75
N GLN A 100 -10.82 -7.16 -5.67
CA GLN A 100 -10.10 -7.53 -4.46
C GLN A 100 -9.08 -6.47 -4.05
N ARG A 101 -8.36 -5.85 -5.00
CA ARG A 101 -7.47 -4.71 -4.72
C ARG A 101 -8.24 -3.55 -4.11
N GLY A 102 -9.42 -3.22 -4.65
CA GLY A 102 -10.29 -2.18 -4.09
C GLY A 102 -10.76 -2.50 -2.66
N ASP A 103 -11.13 -3.74 -2.38
CA ASP A 103 -11.52 -4.18 -1.04
C ASP A 103 -10.34 -4.11 -0.06
N LYS A 104 -9.14 -4.52 -0.50
CA LYS A 104 -7.91 -4.43 0.30
C LYS A 104 -7.51 -2.99 0.61
N ALA A 105 -7.61 -2.08 -0.36
CA ALA A 105 -7.37 -0.66 -0.14
C ALA A 105 -8.34 -0.07 0.91
N LYS A 106 -9.62 -0.47 0.89
CA LYS A 106 -10.59 -0.08 1.92
C LYS A 106 -10.27 -0.65 3.29
N GLU A 107 -9.89 -1.94 3.36
CA GLU A 107 -9.44 -2.57 4.60
C GLU A 107 -8.23 -1.83 5.19
N TRP A 108 -7.28 -1.45 4.34
CA TRP A 108 -6.10 -0.69 4.72
C TRP A 108 -6.43 0.70 5.27
N ALA A 109 -7.28 1.45 4.58
CA ALA A 109 -7.75 2.76 5.02
C ALA A 109 -8.50 2.65 6.36
N LYS A 110 -9.35 1.63 6.51
CA LYS A 110 -10.10 1.38 7.76
C LYS A 110 -9.17 1.13 8.95
N LYS A 111 -8.02 0.48 8.75
CA LYS A 111 -7.01 0.29 9.81
C LYS A 111 -6.45 1.64 10.29
N ALA A 112 -6.09 2.54 9.38
CA ALA A 112 -5.65 3.89 9.74
C ALA A 112 -6.75 4.67 10.48
N SER A 113 -7.99 4.65 9.98
CA SER A 113 -9.10 5.34 10.63
C SER A 113 -9.34 4.82 12.05
N LYS A 114 -9.33 3.49 12.24
CA LYS A 114 -9.46 2.88 13.58
C LYS A 114 -8.33 3.29 14.52
N ALA A 115 -7.09 3.34 14.03
CA ALA A 115 -5.96 3.76 14.84
C ALA A 115 -6.10 5.21 15.31
N LYS A 116 -6.46 6.13 14.39
CA LYS A 116 -6.72 7.55 14.70
C LYS A 116 -7.88 7.72 15.69
N SER A 117 -8.96 6.98 15.51
CA SER A 117 -10.07 6.97 16.47
C SER A 117 -9.65 6.44 17.84
N GLY A 118 -8.82 5.41 17.89
CA GLY A 118 -8.26 4.88 19.15
C GLY A 118 -7.43 5.91 19.91
N ILE A 119 -6.58 6.67 19.22
CA ILE A 119 -5.82 7.77 19.83
C ILE A 119 -6.77 8.82 20.44
N SER A 120 -7.76 9.27 19.65
CA SER A 120 -8.73 10.28 20.12
C SER A 120 -9.52 9.80 21.34
N ALA A 121 -9.98 8.54 21.32
CA ALA A 121 -10.69 7.94 22.43
C ALA A 121 -9.82 7.82 23.69
N ALA A 122 -8.55 7.42 23.54
CA ALA A 122 -7.60 7.33 24.64
C ALA A 122 -7.35 8.70 25.29
N ARG A 123 -7.02 9.73 24.49
CA ARG A 123 -6.83 11.11 24.99
C ARG A 123 -8.08 11.64 25.69
N HIS A 124 -9.26 11.36 25.14
CA HIS A 124 -10.53 11.75 25.76
C HIS A 124 -10.80 11.01 27.08
N PHE A 125 -10.51 9.72 27.16
CA PHE A 125 -10.65 8.95 28.40
C PHE A 125 -9.72 9.48 29.50
N MET A 126 -8.45 9.70 29.17
CA MET A 126 -7.46 10.21 30.12
C MET A 126 -7.82 11.60 30.64
N SER A 127 -8.38 12.49 29.80
CA SER A 127 -8.79 13.83 30.24
C SER A 127 -10.02 13.83 31.15
N MET A 128 -10.89 12.83 31.04
CA MET A 128 -12.08 12.69 31.89
C MET A 128 -11.85 11.89 33.17
N SER A 129 -10.84 11.01 33.18
CA SER A 129 -10.58 10.12 34.31
C SER A 129 -9.98 10.90 35.49
N LYS A 130 -10.61 10.77 36.66
CA LYS A 130 -10.12 11.36 37.92
C LYS A 130 -9.18 10.45 38.70
N ASN A 131 -9.08 9.18 38.31
CA ASN A 131 -8.42 8.11 39.09
C ASN A 131 -7.40 7.32 38.25
N ILE A 132 -7.00 7.82 37.08
CA ILE A 132 -5.91 7.22 36.32
C ILE A 132 -4.58 7.57 37.00
N SER A 133 -3.68 6.59 37.12
CA SER A 133 -2.34 6.88 37.65
C SER A 133 -1.50 7.59 36.59
N GLU A 134 -0.52 8.35 37.07
CA GLU A 134 0.46 9.02 36.21
C GLU A 134 1.21 7.99 35.33
N GLU A 135 1.59 6.84 35.92
CA GLU A 135 2.24 5.73 35.21
C GLU A 135 1.40 5.20 34.02
N ILE A 136 0.10 4.98 34.20
CA ILE A 136 -0.77 4.50 33.10
C ILE A 136 -0.94 5.59 32.03
N SER A 137 -0.95 6.85 32.43
CA SER A 137 -1.10 7.99 31.52
C SER A 137 0.17 8.16 30.66
N GLU A 138 1.34 8.06 31.27
CA GLU A 138 2.63 8.05 30.56
C GLU A 138 2.74 6.87 29.60
N GLN A 139 2.33 5.68 30.03
CA GLN A 139 2.33 4.50 29.17
C GLN A 139 1.37 4.66 27.98
N ALA A 140 0.19 5.23 28.20
CA ALA A 140 -0.79 5.48 27.15
C ALA A 140 -0.29 6.52 26.14
N GLU A 141 0.34 7.62 26.57
CA GLU A 141 0.93 8.61 25.67
C GLU A 141 2.09 8.03 24.86
N SER A 142 2.97 7.23 25.49
CA SER A 142 4.02 6.51 24.76
C SER A 142 3.45 5.58 23.67
N MET A 143 2.36 4.88 23.97
CA MET A 143 1.66 4.06 22.97
C MET A 143 1.00 4.89 21.86
N ILE A 144 0.51 6.09 22.17
CA ILE A 144 -0.03 7.03 21.18
C ILE A 144 1.07 7.47 20.22
N GLU A 145 2.25 7.85 20.72
CA GLU A 145 3.40 8.23 19.89
C GLU A 145 3.81 7.10 18.94
N GLU A 146 3.84 5.85 19.42
CA GLU A 146 4.11 4.68 18.56
C GLU A 146 3.05 4.49 17.47
N ILE A 147 1.77 4.78 17.75
CA ILE A 147 0.69 4.69 16.77
C ILE A 147 0.82 5.80 15.74
N GLU A 148 1.09 7.03 16.16
CA GLU A 148 1.28 8.20 15.28
C GLU A 148 2.48 7.97 14.36
N ALA A 149 3.63 7.52 14.88
CA ALA A 149 4.80 7.17 14.09
C ALA A 149 4.52 6.05 13.07
N ALA A 150 3.75 5.02 13.46
CA ALA A 150 3.36 3.95 12.54
C ALA A 150 2.43 4.46 11.42
N LEU A 151 1.53 5.41 11.71
CA LEU A 151 0.67 6.03 10.70
C LEU A 151 1.46 6.92 9.73
N GLU A 152 2.46 7.66 10.22
CA GLU A 152 3.35 8.47 9.39
C GLU A 152 4.21 7.62 8.45
N GLN A 153 4.71 6.48 8.94
CA GLN A 153 5.41 5.49 8.14
C GLN A 153 4.47 4.70 7.20
N GLY A 154 3.16 4.95 7.30
CA GLY A 154 2.13 4.27 6.52
C GLY A 154 1.89 2.82 6.95
N ASP A 155 2.41 2.33 8.07
CA ASP A 155 2.14 0.98 8.60
C ASP A 155 0.82 0.93 9.38
N ASN A 156 -0.28 0.92 8.63
CA ASN A 156 -1.61 0.90 9.23
C ASN A 156 -1.90 -0.39 10.01
N THR A 157 -1.20 -1.50 9.73
CA THR A 157 -1.39 -2.75 10.49
C THR A 157 -0.80 -2.63 11.87
N LYS A 158 0.44 -2.13 11.98
CA LYS A 158 1.07 -1.85 13.27
C LYS A 158 0.28 -0.81 14.06
N ALA A 159 -0.13 0.29 13.41
CA ALA A 159 -0.94 1.33 14.03
C ALA A 159 -2.25 0.78 14.61
N ALA A 160 -3.03 0.02 13.82
CA ALA A 160 -4.28 -0.57 14.29
C ALA A 160 -4.06 -1.60 15.41
N GLY A 161 -3.00 -2.40 15.35
CA GLY A 161 -2.64 -3.35 16.39
C GLY A 161 -2.28 -2.68 17.72
N ARG A 162 -1.50 -1.59 17.66
CA ARG A 162 -1.12 -0.79 18.83
C ARG A 162 -2.31 -0.05 19.42
N ALA A 163 -3.19 0.53 18.60
CA ALA A 163 -4.44 1.14 19.06
C ALA A 163 -5.34 0.15 19.80
N GLY A 164 -5.39 -1.12 19.35
CA GLY A 164 -6.13 -2.17 20.06
C GLY A 164 -5.51 -2.54 21.41
N LYS A 165 -4.18 -2.42 21.58
CA LYS A 165 -3.53 -2.59 22.89
C LYS A 165 -3.77 -1.39 23.80
N LEU A 166 -3.74 -0.18 23.24
CA LEU A 166 -4.01 1.06 23.98
C LEU A 166 -5.44 1.05 24.56
N ALA A 167 -6.42 0.61 23.77
CA ALA A 167 -7.79 0.46 24.26
C ALA A 167 -7.86 -0.46 25.49
N LYS A 168 -7.16 -1.60 25.47
CA LYS A 168 -7.12 -2.55 26.60
C LYS A 168 -6.36 -2.03 27.83
N LEU A 169 -5.43 -1.11 27.64
CA LEU A 169 -4.71 -0.47 28.76
C LEU A 169 -5.64 0.46 29.56
N LEU A 170 -6.64 1.04 28.89
CA LEU A 170 -7.55 2.05 29.43
C LEU A 170 -8.96 1.50 29.75
N GLU A 171 -9.18 0.20 29.56
CA GLU A 171 -10.38 -0.53 30.01
C GLU A 171 -10.32 -0.80 31.53
#